data_AF-A0A2U8BRS6-F1
#
_entry.id   AF-A0A2U8BRS6-F1
#
_cell.length_a   1.000
_cell.length_b   1.000
_cell.length_c   1.000
_cell.angle_alpha   90.00
_cell.angle_beta   90.00
_cell.angle_gamma   90.00
#
_symmetry.space_group_name_H-M   'P 1'
#
loop_
_entity.id
_entity.type
_entity.pdbx_description
1 polymer ?
#
loop_
_entity_poly.entity_id
_entity_poly.type
_entity_poly.pdbx_seq_one_letter_code
_entity_poly.pdbx_strand_id
1 'polypeptide(L)'
;MKLNFISGYDALQFIEEKIASKKTYVISGIDNGAKKIGLARFISVTGNVVPYGALYNNNEVSQKITHFIKESMPICCVIGVWCPNDDNTDNTVRLHSKISWKQLPEMTKKLLCDMQKLSCDAEELNALYSSTENLYTMNKQHHDSINVTFFDESMTTVLANHKLKDVGLCRKKRILLDDQIAAMELLERFVSFFKLRSKV
;
A
#
# COMPACT_ATOMS: atom_id res chain seq x y z
N MET A 1 -3.64 0.09 16.24
CA MET A 1 -2.76 -0.17 15.07
C MET A 1 -1.85 1.03 14.80
N LYS A 2 -0.71 1.04 15.47
CA LYS A 2 0.36 2.01 15.29
C LYS A 2 0.91 1.93 13.86
N LEU A 3 1.16 3.07 13.23
CA LEU A 3 1.88 3.11 11.95
C LEU A 3 3.36 3.33 12.25
N ASN A 4 4.22 2.43 11.78
CA ASN A 4 5.67 2.55 11.87
C ASN A 4 6.23 3.01 10.53
N PHE A 5 6.57 4.29 10.42
CA PHE A 5 7.12 4.83 9.18
C PHE A 5 8.59 4.44 9.04
N ILE A 6 8.91 3.74 7.95
CA ILE A 6 10.25 3.24 7.67
C ILE A 6 10.69 3.66 6.27
N SER A 7 12.00 3.79 6.06
CA SER A 7 12.52 4.08 4.73
C SER A 7 12.23 2.92 3.77
N GLY A 8 12.34 3.15 2.46
CA GLY A 8 12.19 2.08 1.47
C GLY A 8 13.25 1.00 1.62
N TYR A 9 14.45 1.36 2.06
CA TYR A 9 15.53 0.41 2.36
C TYR A 9 15.23 -0.44 3.60
N ASP A 10 14.76 0.17 4.68
CA ASP A 10 14.37 -0.57 5.88
C ASP A 10 13.18 -1.50 5.58
N ALA A 11 12.25 -1.05 4.73
CA ALA A 11 11.14 -1.87 4.26
C ALA A 11 11.64 -3.08 3.47
N LEU A 12 12.61 -2.89 2.56
CA LEU A 12 13.24 -3.98 1.82
C LEU A 12 13.88 -4.99 2.77
N GLN A 13 14.74 -4.53 3.68
CA GLN A 13 15.44 -5.41 4.61
C GLN A 13 14.45 -6.23 5.45
N PHE A 14 13.41 -5.57 5.97
CA PHE A 14 12.34 -6.24 6.71
C PHE A 14 11.60 -7.28 5.85
N ILE A 15 11.28 -6.96 4.60
CA ILE A 15 10.64 -7.90 3.67
C ILE A 15 11.56 -9.08 3.38
N GLU A 16 12.87 -8.86 3.17
CA GLU A 16 13.86 -9.92 2.94
C GLU A 16 13.99 -10.88 4.13
N GLU A 17 13.96 -10.36 5.35
CA GLU A 17 13.91 -11.20 6.56
C GLU A 17 12.65 -12.09 6.59
N LYS A 18 11.50 -11.56 6.16
CA LYS A 18 10.26 -12.35 6.05
C LYS A 18 10.32 -13.38 4.93
N ILE A 19 10.92 -13.04 3.79
CA ILE A 19 11.19 -13.99 2.70
C ILE A 19 12.07 -15.14 3.21
N ALA A 20 13.15 -14.83 3.92
CA ALA A 20 14.07 -15.84 4.47
C ALA A 20 13.37 -16.80 5.44
N SER A 21 12.33 -16.32 6.14
CA SER A 21 11.51 -17.16 7.02
C SER A 21 10.57 -18.14 6.30
N LYS A 22 10.50 -18.09 4.95
CA LYS A 22 9.63 -18.93 4.08
C LYS A 22 8.15 -18.90 4.45
N LYS A 23 7.70 -17.84 5.12
CA LYS A 23 6.29 -17.65 5.46
C LYS A 23 5.57 -16.92 4.34
N THR A 24 4.30 -17.26 4.14
CA THR A 24 3.40 -16.47 3.30
C THR A 24 3.26 -15.07 3.89
N TYR A 25 3.45 -14.06 3.05
CA TYR A 25 3.25 -12.65 3.38
C TYR A 25 2.49 -11.90 2.28
N VAL A 26 1.90 -10.78 2.67
CA VAL A 26 1.21 -9.82 1.80
C VAL A 26 1.88 -8.46 1.94
N ILE A 27 2.04 -7.73 0.83
CA ILE A 27 2.38 -6.31 0.83
C ILE A 27 1.17 -5.57 0.26
N SER A 28 0.73 -4.50 0.90
CA SER A 28 -0.42 -3.71 0.44
C SER A 28 0.05 -2.42 -0.22
N GLY A 29 -0.54 -2.06 -1.36
CA GLY A 29 -0.27 -0.83 -2.10
C GLY A 29 -1.45 0.13 -2.00
N ILE A 30 -1.19 1.41 -1.75
CA ILE A 30 -2.18 2.48 -1.61
C ILE A 30 -1.78 3.64 -2.51
N ASP A 31 -2.55 3.90 -3.57
CA ASP A 31 -2.39 5.05 -4.47
C ASP A 31 -3.28 6.19 -3.96
N ASN A 32 -2.68 7.25 -3.42
CA ASN A 32 -3.41 8.25 -2.65
C ASN A 32 -3.92 9.41 -3.52
N GLY A 33 -4.94 9.14 -4.33
CA GLY A 33 -5.57 10.13 -5.18
C GLY A 33 -6.51 11.10 -4.44
N ALA A 34 -6.62 12.32 -4.98
CA ALA A 34 -7.41 13.40 -4.36
C ALA A 34 -8.91 13.09 -4.27
N LYS A 35 -9.46 12.34 -5.23
CA LYS A 35 -10.89 11.97 -5.27
C LYS A 35 -11.14 10.52 -4.87
N LYS A 36 -10.20 9.65 -5.19
CA LYS A 36 -10.28 8.22 -4.94
C LYS A 36 -8.91 7.70 -4.57
N ILE A 37 -8.91 6.64 -3.77
CA ILE A 37 -7.71 5.95 -3.30
C ILE A 37 -7.74 4.54 -3.86
N GLY A 38 -6.75 4.19 -4.67
CA GLY A 38 -6.57 2.85 -5.20
C GLY A 38 -5.93 1.92 -4.16
N LEU A 39 -6.34 0.65 -4.16
CA LEU A 39 -5.82 -0.39 -3.26
C LEU A 39 -5.38 -1.62 -4.06
N ALA A 40 -4.21 -2.17 -3.75
CA ALA A 40 -3.67 -3.38 -4.35
C ALA A 40 -2.96 -4.26 -3.31
N ARG A 41 -2.74 -5.54 -3.65
CA ARG A 41 -2.03 -6.52 -2.82
C ARG A 41 -1.00 -7.26 -3.65
N PHE A 42 0.20 -7.43 -3.11
CA PHE A 42 1.17 -8.41 -3.58
C PHE A 42 1.05 -9.65 -2.69
N ILE A 43 0.89 -10.82 -3.30
CA ILE A 43 0.71 -12.08 -2.59
C ILE A 43 1.91 -12.98 -2.89
N SER A 44 2.79 -13.13 -1.90
CA SER A 44 4.04 -13.91 -2.01
C SER A 44 3.80 -15.30 -2.60
N VAL A 45 2.82 -16.08 -2.12
CA VAL A 45 2.56 -17.44 -2.65
C VAL A 45 2.41 -17.51 -4.17
N THR A 46 1.86 -16.46 -4.78
CA THR A 46 1.62 -16.42 -6.23
C THR A 46 2.65 -15.56 -6.98
N GLY A 47 3.45 -14.76 -6.27
CA GLY A 47 4.31 -13.74 -6.86
C GLY A 47 3.57 -12.63 -7.62
N ASN A 48 2.25 -12.54 -7.48
CA ASN A 48 1.41 -11.61 -8.25
C ASN A 48 1.00 -10.39 -7.44
N VAL A 49 0.88 -9.26 -8.15
CA VAL A 49 0.15 -8.09 -7.67
C VAL A 49 -1.29 -8.18 -8.20
N VAL A 50 -2.26 -7.98 -7.32
CA VAL A 50 -3.69 -8.00 -7.64
C VAL A 50 -4.35 -6.70 -7.18
N PRO A 51 -5.26 -6.12 -7.98
CA PRO A 51 -6.06 -5.00 -7.53
C PRO A 51 -7.03 -5.48 -6.44
N TYR A 52 -7.23 -4.67 -5.40
CA TYR A 52 -8.24 -4.91 -4.37
C TYR A 52 -9.49 -4.06 -4.59
N GLY A 53 -9.31 -2.80 -4.98
CA GLY A 53 -10.42 -1.91 -5.31
C GLY A 53 -10.03 -0.44 -5.25
N ALA A 54 -11.03 0.45 -5.26
CA ALA A 54 -10.84 1.88 -5.09
C ALA A 54 -11.88 2.44 -4.12
N LEU A 55 -11.46 3.37 -3.28
CA LEU A 55 -12.30 4.03 -2.27
C LEU A 55 -12.49 5.49 -2.64
N TYR A 56 -13.67 6.06 -2.41
CA TYR A 56 -13.82 7.52 -2.48
C TYR A 56 -13.09 8.18 -1.31
N ASN A 57 -12.37 9.26 -1.60
CA ASN A 57 -11.67 10.05 -0.61
C ASN A 57 -12.66 10.97 0.11
N ASN A 58 -13.34 10.41 1.13
CA ASN A 58 -14.34 11.07 1.95
C ASN A 58 -14.01 10.88 3.45
N ASN A 59 -14.91 11.31 4.34
CA ASN A 59 -14.66 11.26 5.79
C ASN A 59 -14.53 9.83 6.37
N GLU A 60 -14.95 8.80 5.63
CA GLU A 60 -14.87 7.39 6.06
C GLU A 60 -13.64 6.67 5.49
N VAL A 61 -12.86 7.33 4.62
CA VAL A 61 -11.82 6.64 3.84
C VAL A 61 -10.76 6.01 4.75
N SER A 62 -10.39 6.67 5.84
CA SER A 62 -9.42 6.18 6.83
C SER A 62 -9.91 4.90 7.53
N GLN A 63 -11.21 4.81 7.82
CA GLN A 63 -11.81 3.60 8.40
C GLN A 63 -11.77 2.44 7.40
N LYS A 64 -12.10 2.70 6.13
CA LYS A 64 -12.11 1.69 5.06
C LYS A 64 -10.71 1.19 4.74
N ILE A 65 -9.70 2.07 4.74
CA ILE A 65 -8.29 1.68 4.59
C ILE A 65 -7.81 0.88 5.79
N THR A 66 -8.19 1.29 7.01
CA THR A 66 -7.86 0.53 8.22
C THR A 66 -8.48 -0.88 8.18
N HIS A 67 -9.73 -1.01 7.72
CA HIS A 67 -10.37 -2.30 7.50
C HIS A 67 -9.61 -3.13 6.45
N PHE A 68 -9.27 -2.54 5.30
CA PHE A 68 -8.45 -3.20 4.28
C PHE A 68 -7.11 -3.71 4.81
N ILE A 69 -6.40 -2.94 5.64
CA ILE A 69 -5.13 -3.35 6.25
C ILE A 69 -5.36 -4.50 7.24
N LYS A 70 -6.40 -4.42 8.08
CA LYS A 70 -6.75 -5.50 9.01
C LYS A 70 -7.11 -6.79 8.28
N GLU A 71 -7.85 -6.71 7.18
CA GLU A 71 -8.25 -7.86 6.37
C GLU A 71 -7.06 -8.45 5.59
N SER A 72 -6.23 -7.60 5.00
CA SER A 72 -5.07 -8.05 4.19
C SER A 72 -3.90 -8.54 5.03
N MET A 73 -3.84 -8.16 6.31
CA MET A 73 -2.75 -8.46 7.25
C MET A 73 -1.36 -8.32 6.61
N PRO A 74 -1.05 -7.15 5.99
CA PRO A 74 0.17 -7.00 5.27
C PRO A 74 1.35 -6.95 6.23
N ILE A 75 2.52 -7.38 5.78
CA ILE A 75 3.76 -7.18 6.52
C ILE A 75 4.28 -5.74 6.33
N CYS A 76 3.89 -5.09 5.24
CA CYS A 76 4.25 -3.72 4.90
C CYS A 76 3.17 -3.08 4.01
N CYS A 77 2.91 -1.79 4.21
CA CYS A 77 2.11 -0.95 3.33
C CYS A 77 3.00 0.00 2.55
N VAL A 78 2.82 0.05 1.24
CA VAL A 78 3.48 0.97 0.31
C VAL A 78 2.48 2.04 -0.10
N ILE A 79 2.79 3.30 0.20
CA ILE A 79 1.94 4.43 -0.15
C ILE A 79 2.58 5.23 -1.28
N GLY A 80 1.82 5.42 -2.35
CA GLY A 80 2.17 6.26 -3.48
C GLY A 80 2.24 7.72 -3.04
N VAL A 81 3.34 8.38 -3.39
CA VAL A 81 3.47 9.83 -3.22
C VAL A 81 4.12 10.44 -4.43
N TRP A 82 3.48 11.49 -4.96
CA TRP A 82 4.07 12.31 -5.99
C TRP A 82 5.04 13.33 -5.39
N CYS A 83 6.28 13.35 -5.89
CA CYS A 83 7.30 14.30 -5.49
C CYS A 83 7.61 15.29 -6.65
N PRO A 84 7.11 16.54 -6.59
CA PRO A 84 7.18 17.50 -7.70
C PRO A 84 8.58 17.96 -8.15
N ASN A 85 9.63 17.71 -7.37
CA ASN A 85 10.91 18.40 -7.52
C ASN A 85 12.01 17.58 -8.23
N ASP A 86 11.66 16.49 -8.91
CA ASP A 86 12.65 15.54 -9.45
C ASP A 86 12.54 15.38 -10.97
N ASP A 87 13.02 16.38 -11.72
CA ASP A 87 13.17 16.34 -13.19
C ASP A 87 14.32 15.42 -13.68
N ASN A 88 14.96 14.63 -12.80
CA ASN A 88 16.09 13.78 -13.15
C ASN A 88 15.85 12.30 -12.79
N THR A 89 15.95 11.46 -13.82
CA THR A 89 15.76 10.00 -13.83
C THR A 89 16.67 9.20 -12.90
N ASP A 90 17.72 9.81 -12.32
CA ASP A 90 18.64 9.18 -11.37
C ASP A 90 18.13 9.13 -9.91
N ASN A 91 16.99 9.78 -9.61
CA ASN A 91 16.53 9.99 -8.23
C ASN A 91 15.53 8.97 -7.67
N THR A 92 15.13 7.93 -8.42
CA THR A 92 14.29 6.84 -7.87
C THR A 92 14.94 6.27 -6.61
N VAL A 93 16.24 6.00 -6.68
CA VAL A 93 17.07 5.55 -5.53
C VAL A 93 17.08 6.53 -4.35
N ARG A 94 17.04 7.86 -4.60
CA ARG A 94 16.99 8.89 -3.54
C ARG A 94 15.61 8.97 -2.88
N LEU A 95 14.52 8.89 -3.64
CA LEU A 95 13.14 8.86 -3.14
C LEU A 95 12.91 7.66 -2.20
N HIS A 96 13.52 6.51 -2.48
CA HIS A 96 13.42 5.31 -1.65
C HIS A 96 14.16 5.42 -0.30
N SER A 97 15.08 6.39 -0.15
CA SER A 97 15.89 6.52 1.07
C SER A 97 15.36 7.55 2.08
N LYS A 98 14.66 8.61 1.66
CA LYS A 98 14.41 9.78 2.53
C LYS A 98 13.16 10.61 2.21
N ILE A 99 12.00 10.00 1.91
CA ILE A 99 10.73 10.76 2.00
C ILE A 99 10.46 11.02 3.49
N SER A 100 10.78 12.23 3.94
CA SER A 100 10.50 12.64 5.31
C SER A 100 9.03 13.02 5.46
N TRP A 101 8.50 12.85 6.67
CA TRP A 101 7.13 13.27 7.02
C TRP A 101 6.81 14.70 6.56
N LYS A 102 7.79 15.62 6.63
CA LYS A 102 7.63 17.02 6.24
C LYS A 102 7.31 17.19 4.74
N GLN A 103 7.84 16.31 3.90
CA GLN A 103 7.71 16.35 2.43
C GLN A 103 6.42 15.69 1.92
N LEU A 104 5.68 15.00 2.79
CA LEU A 104 4.43 14.37 2.39
C LEU A 104 3.37 15.41 2.03
N PRO A 105 2.56 15.17 0.98
CA PRO A 105 1.37 15.96 0.72
C PRO A 105 0.44 16.00 1.94
N GLU A 106 -0.21 17.14 2.19
CA GLU A 106 -1.10 17.32 3.35
C GLU A 106 -2.23 16.29 3.39
N MET A 107 -2.75 15.88 2.24
CA MET A 107 -3.76 14.82 2.16
C MET A 107 -3.22 13.46 2.65
N THR A 108 -1.96 13.12 2.34
CA THR A 108 -1.31 11.89 2.81
C THR A 108 -1.09 11.97 4.32
N LYS A 109 -0.61 13.11 4.83
CA LYS A 109 -0.46 13.33 6.28
C LYS A 109 -1.79 13.19 7.00
N LYS A 110 -2.86 13.83 6.49
CA LYS A 110 -4.21 13.75 7.07
C LYS A 110 -4.70 12.30 7.13
N LEU A 111 -4.60 11.57 6.01
CA LEU A 111 -5.01 10.17 5.95
C LEU A 111 -4.29 9.33 7.00
N LEU A 112 -2.97 9.47 7.10
CA LEU A 112 -2.13 8.74 8.04
C LEU A 112 -2.45 9.08 9.51
N CYS A 113 -2.66 10.36 9.81
CA CYS A 113 -3.08 10.80 11.14
C CYS A 113 -4.46 10.23 11.51
N ASP A 114 -5.41 10.23 10.59
CA ASP A 114 -6.75 9.69 10.81
C ASP A 114 -6.70 8.17 11.03
N MET A 115 -5.88 7.45 10.27
CA MET A 115 -5.63 6.01 10.47
C MET A 115 -5.00 5.71 11.84
N GLN A 116 -4.06 6.54 12.30
CA GLN A 116 -3.45 6.39 13.64
C GLN A 116 -4.46 6.62 14.77
N LYS A 117 -5.36 7.60 14.63
CA LYS A 117 -6.39 7.90 15.64
C LYS A 117 -7.40 6.75 15.80
N LEU A 118 -7.90 6.22 14.70
CA LEU A 118 -8.79 5.05 14.68
C LEU A 118 -8.15 3.80 15.33
N SER A 119 -6.84 3.84 15.45
CA SER A 119 -6.02 2.80 16.03
C SER A 119 -5.94 2.90 17.57
N CYS A 120 -6.16 4.09 18.14
CA CYS A 120 -6.21 4.35 19.57
C CYS A 120 -7.60 4.03 20.16
N ASP A 121 -8.66 4.15 19.37
CA ASP A 121 -10.04 3.82 19.80
C ASP A 121 -10.35 2.31 19.65
N ALA A 122 -9.45 1.53 19.04
CA ALA A 122 -9.68 0.13 18.70
C ALA A 122 -9.50 -0.87 19.86
N GLU A 123 -9.06 -0.43 21.04
CA GLU A 123 -9.04 -1.28 22.24
C GLU A 123 -10.46 -1.72 22.66
N GLU A 124 -11.51 -0.96 22.32
CA GLU A 124 -12.91 -1.35 22.57
C GLU A 124 -13.47 -2.36 21.54
N LEU A 125 -12.91 -2.45 20.33
CA LEU A 125 -13.46 -3.29 19.24
C LEU A 125 -12.99 -4.75 19.27
N ASN A 126 -11.94 -5.08 20.02
CA ASN A 126 -11.44 -6.45 20.16
C ASN A 126 -12.38 -7.38 20.95
N ALA A 127 -13.42 -6.85 21.62
CA ALA A 127 -14.44 -7.64 22.29
C ALA A 127 -15.46 -8.29 21.33
N LEU A 128 -15.53 -7.86 20.05
CA LEU A 128 -16.60 -8.23 19.13
C LEU A 128 -16.25 -9.33 18.10
N TYR A 129 -14.97 -9.71 17.96
CA TYR A 129 -14.48 -10.56 16.85
C TYR A 129 -13.95 -11.95 17.27
N SER A 130 -14.34 -12.45 18.44
CA SER A 130 -13.88 -13.72 19.01
C SER A 130 -14.48 -15.00 18.39
N SER A 131 -14.98 -14.99 17.15
CA SER A 131 -15.73 -16.13 16.58
C SER A 131 -15.34 -16.59 15.16
N THR A 132 -14.06 -16.46 14.75
CA THR A 132 -13.54 -17.22 13.59
C THR A 132 -12.06 -17.58 13.78
N GLU A 133 -11.79 -18.71 14.42
CA GLU A 133 -10.46 -19.34 14.48
C GLU A 133 -10.20 -20.13 13.19
N ASN A 134 -9.15 -19.73 12.44
CA ASN A 134 -8.21 -20.62 11.72
C ASN A 134 -7.24 -19.90 10.74
N LEU A 135 -7.25 -18.56 10.66
CA LEU A 135 -6.12 -17.77 10.09
C LEU A 135 -5.44 -16.82 11.09
N TYR A 136 -6.03 -16.67 12.29
CA TYR A 136 -5.69 -15.63 13.26
C TYR A 136 -4.42 -15.89 14.11
N THR A 137 -3.93 -17.12 14.14
CA THR A 137 -2.86 -17.52 15.08
C THR A 137 -1.44 -17.26 14.57
N MET A 138 -1.22 -16.95 13.29
CA MET A 138 0.13 -16.73 12.76
C MET A 138 0.64 -15.27 12.82
N ASN A 139 -0.17 -14.30 13.25
CA ASN A 139 0.22 -12.87 13.19
C ASN A 139 -0.21 -12.03 14.41
N LYS A 140 -0.56 -12.65 15.53
CA LYS A 140 -1.01 -11.94 16.75
C LYS A 140 0.01 -10.92 17.29
N GLN A 141 1.30 -11.11 17.02
CA GLN A 141 2.38 -10.17 17.41
C GLN A 141 2.56 -8.96 16.46
N HIS A 142 1.86 -8.90 15.32
CA HIS A 142 2.02 -7.82 14.34
C HIS A 142 0.80 -6.91 14.19
N HIS A 143 -0.30 -7.13 14.93
CA HIS A 143 -1.50 -6.28 14.84
C HIS A 143 -1.37 -4.92 15.53
N ASP A 144 -0.40 -4.78 16.42
CA ASP A 144 -0.20 -3.54 17.16
C ASP A 144 0.48 -2.48 16.31
N SER A 145 1.29 -2.88 15.33
CA SER A 145 1.97 -1.95 14.43
C SER A 145 2.17 -2.48 13.02
N ILE A 146 1.92 -1.63 12.01
CA ILE A 146 2.22 -1.92 10.60
C ILE A 146 3.33 -1.02 10.08
N ASN A 147 4.28 -1.62 9.35
CA ASN A 147 5.33 -0.89 8.66
C ASN A 147 4.75 -0.18 7.43
N VAL A 148 4.99 1.13 7.33
CA VAL A 148 4.55 1.97 6.22
C VAL A 148 5.77 2.57 5.56
N THR A 149 5.86 2.41 4.24
CA THR A 149 6.90 3.05 3.42
C THR A 149 6.26 3.83 2.28
N PHE A 150 7.03 4.75 1.70
CA PHE A 150 6.59 5.63 0.62
C PHE A 150 7.32 5.27 -0.66
N PHE A 151 6.58 5.26 -1.77
CA PHE A 151 7.14 4.96 -3.07
C PHE A 151 6.66 5.97 -4.09
N ASP A 152 7.54 6.30 -5.03
CA ASP A 152 7.23 7.26 -6.07
C ASP A 152 6.10 6.74 -6.96
N GLU A 153 5.04 7.53 -7.06
CA GLU A 153 3.88 7.25 -7.92
C GLU A 153 3.94 8.01 -9.25
N SER A 154 5.03 8.73 -9.54
CA SER A 154 5.17 9.43 -10.82
C SER A 154 4.91 8.45 -11.98
N MET A 155 3.92 8.77 -12.82
CA MET A 155 3.44 7.96 -13.95
C MET A 155 2.44 6.81 -13.67
N THR A 156 2.00 6.54 -12.43
CA THR A 156 1.02 5.44 -12.18
C THR A 156 -0.27 5.62 -12.96
N THR A 157 -0.86 6.82 -12.97
CA THR A 157 -2.07 7.13 -13.76
C THR A 157 -1.86 7.00 -15.27
N VAL A 158 -0.67 7.36 -15.77
CA VAL A 158 -0.36 7.30 -17.21
C VAL A 158 -0.24 5.84 -17.65
N LEU A 159 0.51 5.03 -16.87
CA LEU A 159 0.69 3.61 -17.12
C LEU A 159 -0.64 2.85 -17.02
N ALA A 160 -1.45 3.14 -16.00
CA ALA A 160 -2.77 2.56 -15.82
C ALA A 160 -3.69 2.83 -17.03
N ASN A 161 -3.75 4.08 -17.48
CA ASN A 161 -4.53 4.45 -18.65
C ASN A 161 -4.03 3.79 -19.95
N HIS A 162 -2.73 3.62 -20.12
CA HIS A 162 -2.16 2.92 -21.29
C HIS A 162 -2.59 1.44 -21.28
N LYS A 163 -2.36 0.73 -20.17
CA LYS A 163 -2.78 -0.68 -20.02
C LYS A 163 -4.26 -0.89 -20.28
N LEU A 164 -5.10 -0.01 -19.75
CA LEU A 164 -6.55 -0.07 -19.93
C LEU A 164 -6.97 0.22 -21.39
N LYS A 165 -6.21 1.02 -22.14
CA LYS A 165 -6.44 1.22 -23.59
C LYS A 165 -6.01 0.00 -24.40
N ASP A 166 -4.88 -0.61 -24.06
CA ASP A 166 -4.33 -1.77 -24.78
C ASP A 166 -5.28 -2.97 -24.75
N VAL A 167 -5.98 -3.18 -23.63
CA VAL A 167 -7.02 -4.21 -23.50
C VAL A 167 -8.37 -3.82 -24.13
N GLY A 168 -8.43 -2.70 -24.85
CA GLY A 168 -9.62 -2.27 -25.60
C GLY A 168 -10.79 -1.76 -24.74
N LEU A 169 -10.57 -1.39 -23.47
CA LEU A 169 -11.67 -0.94 -22.61
C LEU A 169 -12.16 0.44 -23.02
N CYS A 170 -13.48 0.62 -23.07
CA CYS A 170 -14.08 1.92 -23.37
C CYS A 170 -13.85 2.94 -22.24
N ARG A 171 -13.88 4.24 -22.57
CA ARG A 171 -13.59 5.35 -21.63
C ARG A 171 -14.35 5.23 -20.30
N LYS A 172 -15.64 4.87 -20.34
CA LYS A 172 -16.47 4.71 -19.13
C LYS A 172 -15.93 3.61 -18.22
N LYS A 173 -15.53 2.47 -18.76
CA LYS A 173 -14.93 1.37 -17.99
C LYS A 173 -13.55 1.76 -17.47
N ARG A 174 -12.73 2.46 -18.27
CA ARG A 174 -11.39 2.91 -17.81
C ARG A 174 -11.46 3.82 -16.60
N ILE A 175 -12.36 4.81 -16.60
CA ILE A 175 -12.55 5.73 -15.46
C ILE A 175 -12.95 5.00 -14.17
N LEU A 176 -13.63 3.84 -14.28
CA LEU A 176 -14.00 3.05 -13.11
C LEU A 176 -12.84 2.24 -12.55
N LEU A 177 -11.89 1.85 -13.41
CA LEU A 177 -10.78 0.97 -13.05
C LEU A 177 -9.44 1.71 -12.87
N ASP A 178 -9.34 2.98 -13.27
CA ASP A 178 -8.07 3.71 -13.31
C ASP A 178 -7.36 3.70 -11.95
N ASP A 179 -8.07 4.06 -10.87
CA ASP A 179 -7.48 4.17 -9.53
C ASP A 179 -6.99 2.81 -8.98
N GLN A 180 -7.74 1.73 -9.20
CA GLN A 180 -7.32 0.39 -8.77
C GLN A 180 -6.13 -0.12 -9.59
N ILE A 181 -6.04 0.24 -10.87
CA ILE A 181 -4.91 -0.11 -11.72
C ILE A 181 -3.69 0.76 -11.36
N ALA A 182 -3.87 2.03 -11.01
CA ALA A 182 -2.79 2.89 -10.53
C ALA A 182 -2.12 2.31 -9.27
N ALA A 183 -2.91 1.84 -8.29
CA ALA A 183 -2.38 1.14 -7.12
C ALA A 183 -1.67 -0.18 -7.45
N MET A 184 -2.18 -0.91 -8.45
CA MET A 184 -1.51 -2.11 -8.96
C MET A 184 -0.16 -1.75 -9.59
N GLU A 185 -0.10 -0.71 -10.44
CA GLU A 185 1.16 -0.25 -11.05
C GLU A 185 2.18 0.24 -10.02
N LEU A 186 1.72 0.98 -9.01
CA LEU A 186 2.55 1.41 -7.89
C LEU A 186 3.25 0.20 -7.24
N LEU A 187 2.47 -0.81 -6.90
CA LEU A 187 2.98 -1.98 -6.20
C LEU A 187 3.81 -2.89 -7.12
N GLU A 188 3.46 -3.00 -8.41
CA GLU A 188 4.27 -3.70 -9.41
C GLU A 188 5.64 -3.06 -9.59
N ARG A 189 5.71 -1.74 -9.63
CA ARG A 189 6.98 -1.01 -9.69
C ARG A 189 7.81 -1.24 -8.44
N PHE A 190 7.20 -1.17 -7.25
CA PHE A 190 7.88 -1.48 -5.99
C PHE A 190 8.47 -2.89 -5.98
N VAL A 191 7.65 -3.89 -6.31
CA VAL A 191 8.04 -5.31 -6.35
C VAL A 191 9.15 -5.56 -7.36
N SER A 192 9.06 -4.93 -8.54
CA SER A 192 10.05 -5.07 -9.61
C SER A 192 11.37 -4.38 -9.28
N PHE A 193 11.31 -3.16 -8.73
CA PHE A 193 12.48 -2.39 -8.33
C PHE A 193 13.34 -3.17 -7.32
N PHE A 194 12.70 -3.79 -6.33
CA PHE A 194 13.37 -4.58 -5.30
C PHE A 194 13.61 -6.05 -5.68
N LYS A 195 13.23 -6.45 -6.90
CA LYS A 195 13.34 -7.82 -7.42
C LYS A 195 12.74 -8.85 -6.46
N LEU A 196 11.59 -8.55 -5.86
CA LEU A 196 10.99 -9.42 -4.87
C LEU A 196 10.49 -10.74 -5.49
N ARG A 197 10.03 -10.71 -6.75
CA ARG A 197 9.57 -11.92 -7.46
C ARG A 197 10.66 -12.98 -7.66
N SER A 198 11.93 -12.59 -7.79
CA SER A 198 13.02 -13.56 -7.95
C SER A 198 13.46 -14.18 -6.61
N LYS A 199 12.87 -13.73 -5.49
CA LYS A 199 13.20 -14.16 -4.13
C LYS A 199 12.07 -14.98 -3.49
N VAL A 200 10.91 -15.02 -4.14
CA VAL A 200 9.75 -15.86 -3.81
C VAL A 200 9.88 -17.16 -4.59
#